data_AF-A0A851NGT3-F1
#
_entry.id   AF-A0A851NGT3-F1
#
_cell.length_a   1.000
_cell.length_b   1.000
_cell.length_c   1.000
_cell.angle_alpha   90.00
_cell.angle_beta   90.00
_cell.angle_gamma   90.00
#
_symmetry.space_group_name_H-M   'P 1'
#
loop_
_entity.id
_entity.type
_entity.pdbx_description
1 polymer ?
#
loop_
_entity_poly.entity_id
_entity_poly.type
_entity_poly.pdbx_seq_one_letter_code
_entity_poly.pdbx_strand_id
1 'polypeptide(L)'
;MAIFSVYVVNKAGGLIYQLDHYAPRSDTEKTFSFPLDLVLRPRDERVVVAFGQRDGIRVGHAVLAINGAEVNGRLTADGKDVLEFLADPANYPVSIRFGRHRLSSNEKLMLASMFHS
;
A
#
# COMPACT_ATOMS: atom_id res chain seq x y z
N MET A 1 0.50 6.74 25.38
CA MET A 1 -0.38 6.14 24.36
C MET A 1 -0.74 7.22 23.35
N ALA A 2 -0.75 6.91 22.05
CA ALA A 2 -1.18 7.84 21.01
C ALA A 2 -2.54 7.40 20.46
N ILE A 3 -3.39 8.36 20.09
CA ILE A 3 -4.64 8.10 19.36
C ILE A 3 -4.28 8.01 17.88
N PHE A 4 -4.55 6.87 17.25
CA PHE A 4 -4.27 6.67 15.82
C PHE A 4 -5.42 7.13 14.93
N SER A 5 -6.65 6.77 15.32
CA SER A 5 -7.87 7.08 14.58
C SER A 5 -9.11 7.00 15.47
N VAL A 6 -10.14 7.74 15.08
CA VAL A 6 -11.45 7.79 15.74
C VAL A 6 -12.51 7.43 14.70
N TYR A 7 -13.38 6.48 15.04
CA TYR A 7 -14.52 6.06 14.21
C TYR A 7 -15.80 6.20 15.03
N VAL A 8 -16.80 6.87 14.47
CA VAL A 8 -18.15 6.94 15.04
C VAL A 8 -19.06 6.13 14.12
N VAL A 9 -19.61 5.05 14.65
CA VAL A 9 -20.45 4.09 13.93
C VAL A 9 -21.87 4.17 14.49
N ASN A 10 -22.88 4.23 13.62
CA ASN A 10 -24.27 4.27 14.03
C ASN A 10 -24.78 2.88 14.47
N LYS A 11 -25.99 2.84 15.02
CA LYS A 11 -26.66 1.61 15.47
C LYS A 11 -26.92 0.58 14.35
N ALA A 12 -26.84 0.98 13.09
CA ALA A 12 -27.01 0.08 11.94
C ALA A 12 -25.66 -0.37 11.33
N GLY A 13 -24.53 -0.04 11.94
CA GLY A 13 -23.19 -0.41 11.45
C GLY A 13 -22.62 0.51 10.37
N GLY A 14 -23.25 1.65 10.11
CA GLY A 14 -22.78 2.66 9.18
C GLY A 14 -21.79 3.63 9.83
N LEU A 15 -20.68 3.90 9.14
CA LEU A 15 -19.68 4.90 9.56
C LEU A 15 -20.23 6.32 9.33
N ILE A 16 -20.41 7.10 10.40
CA ILE A 16 -20.95 8.46 10.33
C ILE A 16 -19.89 9.55 10.53
N TYR A 17 -18.78 9.22 11.18
CA TYR A 17 -17.64 10.12 11.30
C TYR A 17 -16.34 9.32 11.41
N GLN A 18 -15.28 9.84 10.80
CA GLN A 18 -13.96 9.23 10.84
C GLN A 18 -12.89 10.31 10.85
N LEU A 19 -11.88 10.13 11.71
CA LEU A 19 -10.72 11.00 11.80
C LEU A 19 -9.45 10.17 11.99
N ASP A 20 -8.44 10.38 11.15
CA ASP A 20 -7.12 9.79 11.32
C ASP A 20 -6.17 10.85 11.92
N HIS A 21 -5.53 10.54 13.03
CA HIS A 21 -4.54 11.40 13.69
C HIS A 21 -3.10 10.98 13.41
N TYR A 22 -2.89 9.85 12.72
CA TYR A 22 -1.57 9.31 12.44
C TYR A 22 -1.31 9.19 10.94
N ALA A 23 -0.23 9.82 10.47
CA ALA A 23 0.36 9.54 9.18
C ALA A 23 1.36 8.38 9.32
N PRO A 24 1.29 7.32 8.50
CA PRO A 24 2.26 6.23 8.54
C PRO A 24 3.67 6.79 8.31
N ARG A 25 4.56 6.58 9.29
CA ARG A 25 5.94 7.14 9.30
C ARG A 25 7.01 6.26 8.65
N SER A 26 6.68 5.05 8.19
CA SER A 26 7.70 4.11 7.71
C SER A 26 7.48 3.73 6.25
N ASP A 27 7.55 4.72 5.37
CA ASP A 27 7.80 4.45 3.97
C ASP A 27 9.30 4.19 3.81
N THR A 28 9.64 3.17 3.04
CA THR A 28 11.02 2.76 2.78
C THR A 28 11.24 2.78 1.29
N GLU A 29 12.17 3.61 0.84
CA GLU A 29 12.58 3.65 -0.56
C GLU A 29 13.94 2.98 -0.73
N LYS A 30 14.03 2.10 -1.72
CA LYS A 30 15.26 1.35 -2.01
C LYS A 30 15.39 1.14 -3.52
N THR A 31 16.63 1.17 -3.99
CA THR A 31 16.97 0.80 -5.37
C THR A 31 17.21 -0.70 -5.48
N PHE A 32 16.61 -1.32 -6.50
CA PHE A 32 16.69 -2.73 -6.79
C PHE A 32 17.37 -2.98 -8.13
N SER A 33 17.96 -4.16 -8.27
CA SER A 33 18.45 -4.74 -9.52
C SER A 33 17.56 -5.91 -9.91
N PHE A 34 17.64 -6.36 -11.16
CA PHE A 34 16.91 -7.54 -11.62
C PHE A 34 17.66 -8.83 -11.23
N PRO A 35 16.96 -9.89 -10.78
CA PRO A 35 15.54 -9.92 -10.42
C PRO A 35 15.30 -9.32 -9.02
N LEU A 36 14.05 -8.97 -8.72
CA LEU A 36 13.67 -8.55 -7.37
C LEU A 36 13.93 -9.68 -6.35
N ASP A 37 14.45 -9.29 -5.18
CA ASP A 37 14.60 -10.15 -4.01
C ASP A 37 13.29 -10.28 -3.19
N LEU A 38 12.23 -9.63 -3.65
CA LEU A 38 10.89 -9.62 -3.06
C LEU A 38 9.89 -10.30 -4.00
N VAL A 39 8.94 -11.05 -3.42
CA VAL A 39 7.79 -11.55 -4.18
C VAL A 39 6.66 -10.55 -4.04
N LEU A 40 6.29 -9.91 -5.14
CA LEU A 40 5.15 -9.00 -5.21
C LEU A 40 3.92 -9.74 -5.75
N ARG A 41 2.73 -9.39 -5.24
CA ARG A 41 1.46 -9.91 -5.76
C ARG A 41 0.41 -8.81 -5.82
N PRO A 42 -0.53 -8.91 -6.78
CA PRO A 42 -1.69 -8.04 -6.75
C PRO A 42 -2.63 -8.45 -5.62
N ARG A 43 -3.15 -7.46 -4.90
CA ARG A 43 -4.18 -7.63 -3.89
C ARG A 43 -5.12 -6.44 -4.00
N ASP A 44 -6.38 -6.72 -4.34
CA ASP A 44 -7.36 -5.70 -4.71
C ASP A 44 -6.79 -4.79 -5.81
N GLU A 45 -6.90 -3.48 -5.64
CA GLU A 45 -6.37 -2.47 -6.57
C GLU A 45 -4.90 -2.09 -6.29
N ARG A 46 -4.09 -2.97 -5.69
CA ARG A 46 -2.72 -2.65 -5.27
C ARG A 46 -1.73 -3.77 -5.53
N VAL A 47 -0.44 -3.42 -5.61
CA VAL A 47 0.66 -4.39 -5.61
C VAL A 47 1.30 -4.40 -4.22
N VAL A 48 1.33 -5.58 -3.59
CA VAL A 48 1.80 -5.77 -2.21
C VAL A 48 2.94 -6.77 -2.13
N VAL A 49 3.80 -6.60 -1.13
CA VAL A 49 4.86 -7.57 -0.78
C VAL A 49 4.21 -8.81 -0.18
N ALA A 50 4.29 -9.93 -0.90
CA ALA A 50 3.81 -11.24 -0.47
C ALA A 50 4.88 -12.04 0.27
N PHE A 51 6.16 -11.89 -0.10
CA PHE A 51 7.30 -12.55 0.55
C PHE A 51 8.58 -11.72 0.41
N GLY A 52 9.52 -11.93 1.33
CA GLY A 52 10.77 -11.17 1.43
C GLY A 52 10.59 -9.97 2.37
N GLN A 53 11.29 -9.97 3.50
CA GLN A 53 11.36 -8.83 4.41
C GLN A 53 12.82 -8.44 4.59
N ARG A 54 13.14 -7.20 4.27
CA ARG A 54 14.50 -6.68 4.35
C ARG A 54 14.49 -5.17 4.37
N ASP A 55 15.48 -4.57 5.03
CA ASP A 55 15.77 -3.13 4.96
C ASP A 55 14.59 -2.21 5.31
N GLY A 56 13.66 -2.68 6.17
CA GLY A 56 12.45 -1.93 6.56
C GLY A 56 11.19 -2.27 5.74
N ILE A 57 11.33 -3.02 4.65
CA ILE A 57 10.23 -3.52 3.84
C ILE A 57 9.61 -4.75 4.51
N ARG A 58 8.29 -4.73 4.69
CA ARG A 58 7.54 -5.78 5.39
C ARG A 58 6.50 -6.41 4.46
N VAL A 59 6.15 -7.68 4.75
CA VAL A 59 5.02 -8.34 4.10
C VAL A 59 3.75 -7.53 4.34
N GLY A 60 2.96 -7.33 3.30
CA GLY A 60 1.78 -6.48 3.31
C GLY A 60 2.04 -4.98 3.07
N HIS A 61 3.30 -4.53 2.99
CA HIS A 61 3.57 -3.21 2.42
C HIS A 61 3.14 -3.18 0.95
N ALA A 62 2.59 -2.06 0.52
CA ALA A 62 2.25 -1.80 -0.86
C ALA A 62 3.38 -1.04 -1.56
N VAL A 63 3.48 -1.20 -2.88
CA VAL A 63 4.22 -0.28 -3.74
C VAL A 63 3.47 1.06 -3.73
N LEU A 64 4.17 2.13 -3.37
CA LEU A 64 3.62 3.48 -3.31
C LEU A 64 4.15 4.34 -4.47
N ALA A 65 5.43 4.19 -4.81
CA ALA A 65 6.04 4.93 -5.91
C ALA A 65 7.13 4.10 -6.58
N ILE A 66 7.38 4.40 -7.86
CA ILE A 66 8.48 3.86 -8.66
C ILE A 66 9.25 5.03 -9.26
N ASN A 67 10.57 5.08 -9.04
CA ASN A 67 11.46 6.16 -9.48
C ASN A 67 10.97 7.55 -9.06
N GLY A 68 10.41 7.66 -7.84
CA GLY A 68 9.84 8.90 -7.30
C GLY A 68 8.44 9.26 -7.80
N ALA A 69 7.89 8.55 -8.78
CA ALA A 69 6.53 8.76 -9.27
C ALA A 69 5.52 7.87 -8.55
N GLU A 70 4.46 8.44 -7.98
CA GLU A 70 3.39 7.71 -7.30
C GLU A 70 2.71 6.72 -8.25
N VAL A 71 2.43 5.52 -7.77
CA VAL A 71 1.62 4.55 -8.51
C VAL A 71 0.14 4.82 -8.29
N ASN A 72 -0.67 4.62 -9.33
CA ASN A 72 -2.11 4.66 -9.24
C ASN A 72 -2.65 3.24 -9.10
N GLY A 73 -2.71 2.75 -7.86
CA GLY A 73 -3.15 1.40 -7.55
C GLY A 73 -2.19 0.34 -8.11
N ARG A 74 -2.57 -0.30 -9.22
CA ARG A 74 -1.75 -1.29 -9.94
C ARG A 74 -1.00 -0.71 -11.14
N LEU A 75 -1.20 0.56 -11.44
CA LEU A 75 -0.64 1.21 -12.60
C LEU A 75 0.51 2.14 -12.20
N THR A 76 1.57 2.14 -13.01
CA THR A 76 2.61 3.17 -13.00
C THR A 76 2.04 4.53 -13.40
N ALA A 77 2.81 5.61 -13.22
CA ALA A 77 2.41 6.95 -13.66
C ALA A 77 2.12 7.01 -15.18
N ASP A 78 2.77 6.15 -15.97
CA ASP A 78 2.57 6.04 -17.42
C ASP A 78 1.40 5.10 -17.82
N GLY A 79 0.67 4.54 -16.84
CA GLY A 79 -0.49 3.68 -17.07
C GLY A 79 -0.17 2.20 -17.38
N LYS A 80 1.11 1.79 -17.32
CA LYS A 80 1.49 0.36 -17.44
C LYS A 80 1.25 -0.38 -16.11
N ASP A 81 0.90 -1.66 -16.14
CA ASP A 81 0.80 -2.47 -14.92
C ASP A 81 2.18 -2.56 -14.23
N VAL A 82 2.18 -2.37 -12.92
CA VAL A 82 3.40 -2.32 -12.10
C VAL A 82 4.17 -3.65 -12.15
N LEU A 83 3.48 -4.79 -12.18
CA LEU A 83 4.15 -6.11 -12.24
C LEU A 83 4.77 -6.34 -13.61
N GLU A 84 4.09 -5.92 -14.68
CA GLU A 84 4.65 -5.98 -16.04
C GLU A 84 5.90 -5.10 -16.16
N PHE A 85 5.85 -3.87 -15.62
CA PHE A 85 7.01 -2.96 -15.60
C PHE A 85 8.20 -3.57 -14.85
N LEU A 86 7.96 -4.19 -13.69
CA LEU A 86 9.01 -4.79 -12.86
C LEU A 86 9.50 -6.16 -13.37
N ALA A 87 8.78 -6.80 -14.29
CA ALA A 87 9.19 -8.05 -14.93
C ALA A 87 10.22 -7.83 -16.04
N ASP A 88 10.30 -6.63 -16.61
CA ASP A 88 11.24 -6.28 -17.68
C ASP A 88 12.62 -5.89 -17.12
N PRO A 89 13.70 -6.66 -17.40
CA PRO A 89 15.05 -6.33 -16.95
C PRO A 89 15.57 -4.99 -17.46
N ALA A 90 15.06 -4.47 -18.58
CA ALA A 90 15.51 -3.20 -19.15
C ALA A 90 15.13 -1.98 -18.30
N ASN A 91 14.16 -2.12 -17.39
CA ASN A 91 13.72 -1.07 -16.49
C ASN A 91 14.58 -0.93 -15.22
N TYR A 92 15.61 -1.77 -15.07
CA TYR A 92 16.50 -1.77 -13.91
C TYR A 92 17.80 -1.00 -14.20
N PRO A 93 18.41 -0.35 -13.19
CA PRO A 93 18.00 -0.31 -11.78
C PRO A 93 16.76 0.56 -11.53
N VAL A 94 15.94 0.17 -10.56
CA VAL A 94 14.67 0.83 -10.25
C VAL A 94 14.59 1.20 -8.77
N SER A 95 14.17 2.43 -8.45
CA SER A 95 13.84 2.83 -7.07
C SER A 95 12.38 2.51 -6.79
N ILE A 96 12.10 1.79 -5.71
CA ILE A 96 10.73 1.46 -5.30
C ILE A 96 10.51 1.91 -3.87
N ARG A 97 9.45 2.68 -3.65
CA ARG A 97 9.00 3.09 -2.32
C ARG A 97 7.88 2.18 -1.84
N PHE A 98 8.12 1.51 -0.73
CA PHE A 98 7.17 0.62 -0.06
C PHE A 98 6.64 1.26 1.22
N GLY A 99 5.38 1.01 1.55
CA GLY A 99 4.84 1.46 2.82
C GLY A 99 3.50 0.84 3.15
N ARG A 100 2.98 1.18 4.33
CA ARG A 100 1.63 0.76 4.71
C ARG A 100 0.63 1.65 3.98
N HIS A 101 -0.18 1.05 3.12
CA HIS A 101 -1.15 1.80 2.36
C HIS A 101 -2.27 2.37 3.27
N ARG A 102 -2.81 3.53 2.90
CA ARG A 102 -3.90 4.20 3.61
C ARG A 102 -5.24 3.57 3.26
N LEU A 103 -6.06 3.28 4.27
CA LEU A 103 -7.41 2.78 4.02
C LEU A 103 -8.23 3.81 3.22
N SER A 104 -8.82 3.36 2.12
CA SER A 104 -9.82 4.09 1.36
C SER A 104 -11.11 4.27 2.17
N SER A 105 -11.96 5.19 1.74
CA SER A 105 -13.27 5.40 2.37
C SER A 105 -14.13 4.13 2.37
N ASN A 106 -14.08 3.34 1.30
CA ASN A 106 -14.84 2.09 1.20
C ASN A 106 -14.28 1.01 2.14
N GLU A 107 -12.95 0.88 2.25
CA GLU A 107 -12.34 -0.04 3.22
C GLU A 107 -12.67 0.37 4.65
N LYS A 108 -12.70 1.67 4.95
CA LYS A 108 -13.10 2.19 6.28
C LYS A 108 -14.56 1.89 6.59
N LEU A 109 -15.46 2.06 5.62
CA LEU A 109 -16.88 1.69 5.76
C LEU A 109 -17.04 0.19 6.04
N MET A 110 -16.39 -0.65 5.23
CA MET A 110 -16.40 -2.10 5.39
C MET A 110 -15.90 -2.50 6.79
N LEU A 111 -14.76 -1.97 7.23
CA LEU A 111 -14.19 -2.28 8.55
C LEU A 111 -15.10 -1.82 9.70
N ALA A 112 -15.76 -0.67 9.57
CA ALA A 112 -16.73 -0.18 10.55
C ALA A 112 -17.95 -1.12 10.65
N SER A 113 -18.45 -1.62 9.52
CA SER A 113 -19.57 -2.57 9.50
C SER A 113 -19.15 -3.95 10.04
N MET A 114 -17.94 -4.42 9.74
CA MET A 114 -17.39 -5.66 10.30
C MET A 114 -17.17 -5.57 11.82
N PHE A 115 -16.87 -4.39 12.36
CA PHE A 115 -16.74 -4.20 13.80
C PHE A 115 -18.09 -4.25 14.53
N HIS A 116 -19.17 -3.84 13.87
CA HIS A 116 -20.52 -3.89 14.46
C HIS A 116 -21.03 -5.33 14.63
N SER A 117 -20.75 -6.22 13.67
CA SER A 117 -21.35 -7.56 13.59
C SER A 117 -20.92 -8.52 14.69
#